data_AF-A0A2A4Z1I0-F1
#
_entry.id   AF-A0A2A4Z1I0-F1
#
_cell.length_a   1.000
_cell.length_b   1.000
_cell.length_c   1.000
_cell.angle_alpha   90.00
_cell.angle_beta   90.00
_cell.angle_gamma   90.00
#
_symmetry.space_group_name_H-M   'P 1'
#
loop_
_entity.id
_entity.type
_entity.pdbx_description
1 polymer ?
#
loop_
_entity_poly.entity_id
_entity_poly.type
_entity_poly.pdbx_seq_one_letter_code
_entity_poly.pdbx_strand_id
1 'polypeptide(L)'
;MSWATAAQQQIASMASKPHSGVTSLSAMNSPDFQSRYGAFADAMVLAVSRGNTGYLPGVPAANELINNTGIAVSKVLAGLEDAATALATANEDNNKALK
;
A
#
# COMPACT_ATOMS: atom_id res chain seq x y z
N MET A 1 -12.59 14.08 -9.92
CA MET A 1 -11.48 13.18 -9.49
C MET A 1 -10.49 12.92 -10.62
N SER A 2 -10.90 12.63 -11.86
CA SER A 2 -9.98 12.25 -12.96
C SER A 2 -8.93 13.31 -13.34
N TRP A 3 -9.27 14.60 -13.26
CA TRP A 3 -8.31 15.67 -13.59
C TRP A 3 -7.14 15.75 -12.59
N ALA A 4 -7.45 15.73 -11.28
CA ALA A 4 -6.44 15.90 -10.22
C ALA A 4 -5.44 14.73 -10.16
N THR A 5 -5.86 13.54 -10.60
CA THR A 5 -5.02 12.33 -10.62
C THR A 5 -4.50 11.99 -12.02
N ALA A 6 -4.70 12.85 -13.01
CA ALA A 6 -4.18 12.63 -14.37
C ALA A 6 -2.64 12.61 -14.40
N ALA A 7 -2.06 11.90 -15.36
CA ALA A 7 -0.61 11.78 -15.50
C ALA A 7 0.08 13.15 -15.59
N GLN A 8 -0.47 14.09 -16.37
CA GLN A 8 0.08 15.43 -16.51
C GLN A 8 0.11 16.19 -15.17
N GLN A 9 -0.90 16.03 -14.33
CA GLN A 9 -1.02 16.71 -13.04
C GLN A 9 -0.07 16.09 -12.02
N GLN A 10 0.09 14.77 -12.06
CA GLN A 10 1.10 14.08 -11.28
C GLN A 10 2.52 14.51 -11.68
N ILE A 11 2.83 14.61 -12.99
CA ILE A 11 4.11 15.13 -13.49
C ILE A 11 4.34 16.57 -13.04
N ALA A 12 3.35 17.45 -13.22
CA ALA A 12 3.44 18.84 -12.78
C ALA A 12 3.67 18.98 -11.26
N SER A 13 3.05 18.10 -10.45
CA SER A 13 3.24 18.12 -9.00
C SER A 13 4.68 17.83 -8.58
N MET A 14 5.39 16.95 -9.31
CA MET A 14 6.78 16.60 -9.02
C MET A 14 7.75 17.75 -9.32
N ALA A 15 7.41 18.63 -10.26
CA ALA A 15 8.17 19.84 -10.54
C ALA A 15 8.07 20.87 -9.38
N SER A 16 6.94 20.89 -8.66
CA SER A 16 6.72 21.82 -7.55
C SER A 16 7.46 21.42 -6.26
N LYS A 17 7.54 20.11 -5.97
CA LYS A 17 8.25 19.56 -4.81
C LYS A 17 8.70 18.12 -5.06
N PRO A 18 9.73 17.62 -4.36
CA PRO A 18 9.97 16.17 -4.27
C PRO A 18 8.70 15.44 -3.84
N HIS A 19 8.17 14.62 -4.73
CA HIS A 19 6.99 13.79 -4.51
C HIS A 19 7.20 12.44 -5.20
N SER A 20 7.37 11.37 -4.43
CA SER A 20 7.52 10.01 -4.96
C SER A 20 6.19 9.24 -5.06
N GLY A 21 5.16 9.69 -4.34
CA GLY A 21 3.83 9.07 -4.32
C GLY A 21 2.96 9.39 -5.54
N VAL A 22 3.53 9.47 -6.74
CA VAL A 22 2.74 9.40 -7.98
C VAL A 22 2.29 7.97 -8.19
N THR A 23 1.15 7.76 -8.83
CA THR A 23 0.55 6.44 -9.05
C THR A 23 0.36 6.12 -10.54
N SER A 24 0.52 7.12 -11.41
CA SER A 24 0.47 6.93 -12.86
C SER A 24 1.77 6.32 -13.38
N LEU A 25 1.67 5.20 -14.10
CA LEU A 25 2.83 4.56 -14.73
C LEU A 25 3.56 5.49 -15.71
N SER A 26 2.83 6.33 -16.46
CA SER A 26 3.47 7.31 -17.35
C SER A 26 4.20 8.42 -16.59
N ALA A 27 3.71 8.81 -15.41
CA ALA A 27 4.43 9.73 -14.54
C ALA A 27 5.70 9.08 -13.94
N MET A 28 5.64 7.82 -13.51
CA MET A 28 6.80 7.07 -13.01
C MET A 28 7.85 6.81 -14.09
N ASN A 29 7.44 6.62 -15.34
CA ASN A 29 8.36 6.42 -16.48
C ASN A 29 8.87 7.74 -17.08
N SER A 30 8.50 8.89 -16.52
CA SER A 30 8.98 10.18 -17.00
C SER A 30 10.48 10.38 -16.71
N PRO A 31 11.22 11.09 -17.58
CA PRO A 31 12.63 11.40 -17.32
C PRO A 31 12.87 12.09 -15.97
N ASP A 32 11.95 12.97 -15.56
CA ASP A 32 12.05 13.70 -14.29
C ASP A 32 11.97 12.76 -13.07
N PHE A 33 11.06 11.79 -13.09
CA PHE A 33 10.94 10.81 -12.00
C PHE A 33 12.15 9.89 -11.94
N GLN A 34 12.58 9.40 -13.11
CA GLN A 34 13.73 8.50 -13.23
C GLN A 34 15.04 9.17 -12.80
N SER A 35 15.28 10.41 -13.25
CA SER A 35 16.45 11.19 -12.86
C SER A 35 16.52 11.44 -11.35
N ARG A 36 15.36 11.69 -10.72
CA ARG A 36 15.31 12.07 -9.31
C ARG A 36 15.41 10.88 -8.35
N TYR A 37 14.87 9.72 -8.73
CA TYR A 37 14.76 8.58 -7.84
C TYR A 37 15.58 7.36 -8.28
N GLY A 38 16.11 7.32 -9.50
CA GLY A 38 17.01 6.28 -10.00
C GLY A 38 16.51 4.87 -9.70
N ALA A 39 17.35 4.05 -9.04
CA ALA A 39 17.01 2.67 -8.68
C ALA A 39 15.72 2.52 -7.87
N PHE A 40 15.32 3.53 -7.09
CA PHE A 40 14.03 3.51 -6.39
C PHE A 40 12.85 3.58 -7.36
N ALA A 41 12.96 4.33 -8.46
CA ALA A 41 11.92 4.39 -9.49
C ALA A 41 11.72 3.02 -10.15
N ASP A 42 12.81 2.33 -10.50
CA ASP A 42 12.76 0.98 -11.07
C ASP A 42 12.08 -0.01 -10.12
N ALA A 43 12.46 0.04 -8.83
CA ALA A 43 11.85 -0.80 -7.80
C ALA A 43 10.35 -0.51 -7.63
N MET A 44 9.93 0.76 -7.69
CA MET A 44 8.52 1.13 -7.63
C MET A 44 7.73 0.60 -8.83
N VAL A 45 8.23 0.80 -10.06
CA VAL A 45 7.57 0.30 -11.28
C VAL A 45 7.43 -1.23 -11.22
N LEU A 46 8.48 -1.93 -10.79
CA LEU A 46 8.44 -3.38 -10.60
C LEU A 46 7.42 -3.78 -9.53
N ALA A 47 7.39 -3.12 -8.38
CA ALA A 47 6.46 -3.41 -7.31
C ALA A 47 5.00 -3.20 -7.74
N VAL A 48 4.72 -2.11 -8.47
CA VAL A 48 3.39 -1.85 -9.03
C VAL A 48 2.97 -2.93 -10.02
N SER A 49 3.89 -3.38 -10.90
CA SER A 49 3.61 -4.45 -11.87
C SER A 49 3.28 -5.81 -11.24
N ARG A 50 3.73 -6.03 -10.00
CA ARG A 50 3.50 -7.27 -9.23
C ARG A 50 2.47 -7.10 -8.12
N GLY A 51 1.90 -5.91 -7.97
CA GLY A 51 0.97 -5.58 -6.90
C GLY A 51 -0.34 -6.36 -7.06
N ASN A 52 -0.84 -6.94 -5.97
CA ASN A 52 -2.16 -7.54 -5.94
C ASN A 52 -3.20 -6.44 -5.64
N THR A 53 -3.93 -5.96 -6.64
CA THR A 53 -4.96 -4.92 -6.44
C THR A 53 -6.11 -5.35 -5.54
N GLY A 54 -6.31 -6.66 -5.35
CA GLY A 54 -7.32 -7.24 -4.46
C GLY A 54 -6.85 -7.50 -3.03
N TYR A 55 -5.66 -7.03 -2.63
CA TYR A 55 -5.13 -7.32 -1.29
C TYR A 55 -5.90 -6.61 -0.16
N LEU A 56 -6.51 -5.45 -0.45
CA LEU A 56 -7.28 -4.71 0.54
C LEU A 56 -8.69 -5.28 0.65
N PRO A 57 -9.19 -5.51 1.88
CA PRO A 57 -10.58 -5.91 2.08
C PRO A 57 -11.53 -4.85 1.52
N GLY A 58 -12.44 -5.25 0.64
CA GLY A 58 -13.47 -4.37 0.04
C GLY A 58 -14.78 -4.31 0.82
N VAL A 59 -14.78 -4.71 2.10
CA VAL A 59 -15.98 -4.81 2.94
C VAL A 59 -16.10 -3.59 3.87
N PRO A 60 -17.30 -3.25 4.37
CA PRO A 60 -17.47 -2.13 5.31
C PRO A 60 -16.57 -2.21 6.55
N ALA A 61 -16.28 -3.43 7.02
CA ALA A 61 -15.40 -3.70 8.16
C ALA A 61 -13.89 -3.69 7.84
N ALA A 62 -13.47 -3.23 6.64
CA ALA A 62 -12.07 -3.32 6.20
C ALA A 62 -11.05 -2.75 7.20
N ASN A 63 -11.36 -1.60 7.80
CA ASN A 63 -10.49 -0.97 8.80
C ASN A 63 -10.30 -1.86 10.04
N GLU A 64 -11.36 -2.52 10.50
CA GLU A 64 -11.31 -3.41 11.66
C GLU A 64 -10.48 -4.66 11.34
N LEU A 65 -10.68 -5.25 10.16
CA LEU A 65 -9.90 -6.40 9.68
C LEU A 65 -8.39 -6.09 9.61
N ILE A 66 -8.05 -4.91 9.09
CA ILE A 66 -6.66 -4.43 9.00
C ILE A 66 -6.08 -4.25 10.40
N ASN A 67 -6.84 -3.65 11.33
CA ASN A 67 -6.39 -3.43 12.70
C ASN A 67 -6.14 -4.73 13.46
N ASN A 68 -7.09 -5.67 13.42
CA ASN A 68 -6.97 -6.97 14.09
C ASN A 68 -5.72 -7.72 13.61
N THR A 69 -5.53 -7.76 12.29
CA THR A 69 -4.36 -8.41 11.68
C THR A 69 -3.05 -7.68 12.03
N GLY A 70 -3.06 -6.34 12.01
CA GLY A 70 -1.90 -5.53 12.38
C GLY A 70 -1.48 -5.69 13.84
N ILE A 71 -2.44 -5.83 14.75
CA ILE A 71 -2.20 -6.13 16.18
C ILE A 71 -1.55 -7.51 16.32
N ALA A 72 -2.07 -8.53 15.65
CA ALA A 72 -1.49 -9.87 15.68
C ALA A 72 -0.04 -9.88 15.19
N VAL A 73 0.25 -9.24 14.06
CA VAL A 73 1.64 -9.10 13.56
C VAL A 73 2.52 -8.37 14.57
N SER A 74 2.01 -7.31 15.19
CA SER A 74 2.77 -6.54 16.20
C SER A 74 3.13 -7.38 17.43
N LYS A 75 2.20 -8.24 17.91
CA LYS A 75 2.47 -9.17 19.03
C LYS A 75 3.56 -10.18 18.69
N VAL A 76 3.55 -10.72 17.47
CA VAL A 76 4.57 -11.66 16.99
C VAL A 76 5.93 -10.98 16.91
N LEU A 77 6.01 -9.79 16.31
CA LEU A 77 7.26 -9.02 16.19
C LEU A 77 7.83 -8.62 17.56
N ALA A 78 6.95 -8.37 18.54
CA ALA A 78 7.35 -8.07 19.92
C ALA A 78 7.71 -9.33 20.74
N GLY A 79 7.57 -10.54 20.17
CA GLY A 79 7.84 -11.80 20.87
C GLY A 79 6.83 -12.15 21.97
N LEU A 80 5.64 -11.56 21.92
CA LEU A 80 4.59 -11.75 22.93
C LEU A 80 3.73 -13.00 22.67
N GLU A 81 3.58 -13.38 21.41
CA GLU A 81 2.82 -14.56 20.97
C GLU A 81 3.51 -15.19 19.75
N ASP A 82 3.32 -16.49 19.52
CA ASP A 82 3.75 -17.13 18.28
C ASP A 82 2.82 -16.77 17.10
N ALA A 83 3.33 -16.91 15.88
CA ALA A 83 2.61 -16.51 14.68
C ALA A 83 1.30 -17.30 14.45
N ALA A 84 1.26 -18.58 14.80
CA ALA A 84 0.08 -19.41 14.56
C ALA A 84 -1.06 -18.98 15.49
N THR A 85 -0.75 -18.79 16.78
CA THR A 85 -1.72 -18.34 17.79
C THR A 85 -2.25 -16.94 17.47
N ALA A 86 -1.35 -15.98 17.22
CA ALA A 86 -1.74 -14.58 16.98
C ALA A 86 -2.64 -14.45 15.73
N LEU A 87 -2.33 -15.18 14.66
CA LEU A 87 -3.15 -15.17 13.44
C LEU A 87 -4.48 -15.91 13.61
N ALA A 88 -4.52 -16.98 14.42
CA ALA A 88 -5.78 -17.66 14.73
C ALA A 88 -6.75 -16.73 15.47
N THR A 89 -6.25 -15.99 16.48
CA THR A 89 -7.06 -14.97 17.19
C THR A 89 -7.54 -13.87 16.27
N ALA A 90 -6.66 -13.29 15.44
CA ALA A 90 -7.08 -12.27 14.47
C ALA A 90 -8.14 -12.80 13.50
N ASN A 91 -8.03 -14.06 13.06
CA ASN A 91 -9.03 -14.68 12.20
C ASN A 91 -10.40 -14.84 12.89
N GLU A 92 -10.42 -15.22 14.17
CA GLU A 92 -11.67 -15.28 14.95
C GLU A 92 -12.33 -13.90 15.06
N ASP A 93 -11.56 -12.86 15.37
CA ASP A 93 -12.07 -11.50 15.49
C ASP A 93 -12.54 -10.94 14.13
N ASN A 94 -11.81 -11.23 13.07
CA ASN A 94 -12.21 -10.90 11.70
C ASN A 94 -13.54 -11.57 11.31
N ASN A 95 -13.73 -12.85 11.68
CA ASN A 95 -14.99 -13.54 11.45
C ASN A 95 -16.16 -12.97 12.27
N LYS A 96 -15.90 -12.31 13.40
CA LYS A 96 -16.92 -11.58 14.17
C LYS A 96 -17.27 -10.26 13.48
N ALA A 97 -16.27 -9.51 13.01
CA ALA A 97 -16.45 -8.23 12.32
C ALA A 97 -17.18 -8.36 10.96
N LEU A 98 -17.20 -9.55 10.38
CA LEU A 98 -17.88 -9.86 9.13
C LEU A 98 -19.34 -10.33 9.29
N LYS A 99 -19.81 -10.56 10.52
CA LYS A 99 -21.19 -10.98 10.81
C LYS A 99 -22.10 -9.77 11.01
#